data_AF-A0A101GF79-F1
#
_entry.id   AF-A0A101GF79-F1
#
_cell.length_a   1.000
_cell.length_b   1.000
_cell.length_c   1.000
_cell.angle_alpha   90.00
_cell.angle_beta   90.00
_cell.angle_gamma   90.00
#
_symmetry.space_group_name_H-M   'P 1'
#
loop_
_entity.id
_entity.type
_entity.pdbx_description
1 polymer ?
#
loop_
_entity_poly.entity_id
_entity_poly.type
_entity_poly.pdbx_seq_one_letter_code
_entity_poly.pdbx_strand_id
1 'polypeptide(L)'
;MKSLRNYLDKIKPRFQKGGKFEKLQSTFEAFETFLFVPNRVTTQGSHIRDALDMKRTMSTVIVALIPALLFGMWNTGYQYYLSRGIEAGFWATFWFGFLKVLPIIVVSYVVGLAIEFVFAQIRGHEVNEGFLVTGLLIPMIMPVNIPLWMVAVATAFAVIIAKEAFGGTGMNVFNPALVARAFIFFAYPAQITGEKAWVAGLNRHAAIEGSSGATPLSQAASFSLDKIPSLNDLFYGLIPGSIGETSKLAILIGAAILIITGIGSWKIMLSALIGGLGIGFLF
;
A
#
# COMPACT_ATOMS: atom_id res chain seq x y z
N MET A 1 -20.50 -17.17 -16.73
CA MET A 1 -19.80 -17.63 -15.50
C MET A 1 -19.75 -19.15 -15.34
N LYS A 2 -20.81 -19.94 -15.63
CA LYS A 2 -20.78 -21.42 -15.55
C LYS A 2 -19.73 -22.09 -16.45
N SER A 3 -19.46 -21.52 -17.64
CA SER A 3 -18.44 -22.04 -18.57
C SER A 3 -17.01 -21.98 -18.00
N LEU A 4 -16.63 -20.87 -17.36
CA LEU A 4 -15.34 -20.70 -16.68
C LEU A 4 -15.18 -21.66 -15.50
N ARG A 5 -16.24 -21.89 -14.73
CA ARG A 5 -16.22 -22.85 -13.62
C ARG A 5 -16.01 -24.28 -14.12
N ASN A 6 -16.79 -24.70 -15.12
CA ASN A 6 -16.66 -26.03 -15.73
C ASN A 6 -15.27 -26.25 -16.36
N TYR A 7 -14.62 -25.19 -16.84
CA TYR A 7 -13.26 -25.25 -17.37
C TYR A 7 -12.21 -25.48 -16.26
N LEU A 8 -12.30 -24.73 -15.16
CA LEU A 8 -11.43 -24.92 -14.00
C LEU A 8 -11.63 -26.31 -13.37
N ASP A 9 -12.87 -26.76 -13.23
CA ASP A 9 -13.19 -28.08 -12.66
C ASP A 9 -12.61 -29.23 -13.50
N LYS A 10 -12.48 -29.08 -14.83
CA LYS A 10 -11.81 -30.06 -15.71
C LYS A 10 -10.30 -30.11 -15.51
N ILE A 11 -9.69 -29.00 -15.12
CA ILE A 11 -8.24 -28.85 -14.97
C ILE A 11 -7.78 -29.24 -13.57
N LYS A 12 -8.63 -29.00 -12.56
CA LYS A 12 -8.41 -29.26 -11.13
C LYS A 12 -7.80 -30.63 -10.80
N PRO A 13 -8.20 -31.77 -11.41
CA PRO A 13 -7.61 -33.07 -11.11
C PRO A 13 -6.11 -33.17 -11.43
N ARG A 14 -5.58 -32.33 -12.34
CA ARG A 14 -4.14 -32.32 -12.67
C ARG A 14 -3.28 -31.65 -11.60
N PHE A 15 -3.89 -30.86 -10.73
CA PHE A 15 -3.24 -30.08 -9.68
C PHE A 15 -3.49 -30.64 -8.27
N GLN A 16 -4.38 -31.63 -8.11
CA GLN A 16 -4.60 -32.33 -6.84
C GLN A 16 -3.52 -33.39 -6.57
N LYS A 17 -3.46 -33.89 -5.32
CA LYS A 17 -2.51 -34.95 -4.89
C LYS A 17 -2.55 -36.16 -5.84
N GLY A 18 -1.41 -36.49 -6.45
CA GLY A 18 -1.29 -37.54 -7.49
C GLY A 18 -1.39 -37.05 -8.94
N GLY A 19 -1.61 -35.74 -9.17
CA GLY A 19 -1.62 -35.12 -10.50
C GLY A 19 -0.23 -34.64 -10.96
N LYS A 20 -0.03 -34.49 -12.28
CA LYS A 20 1.26 -34.06 -12.88
C LYS A 20 1.77 -32.71 -12.34
N PHE A 21 0.88 -31.84 -11.88
CA PHE A 21 1.18 -30.51 -11.35
C PHE A 21 0.83 -30.36 -9.87
N GLU A 22 0.89 -31.43 -9.07
CA GLU A 22 0.63 -31.42 -7.62
C GLU A 22 1.41 -30.33 -6.87
N LYS A 23 2.65 -30.03 -7.29
CA LYS A 23 3.46 -28.95 -6.71
C LYS A 23 2.85 -27.54 -6.87
N LEU A 24 1.95 -27.35 -7.83
CA LEU A 24 1.27 -26.08 -8.10
C LEU A 24 -0.16 -26.04 -7.52
N GLN A 25 -0.54 -27.00 -6.68
CA GLN A 25 -1.88 -27.10 -6.10
C GLN A 25 -2.31 -25.79 -5.43
N SER A 26 -1.47 -25.27 -4.54
CA SER A 26 -1.76 -24.05 -3.77
C SER A 26 -1.98 -22.83 -4.66
N THR A 27 -1.23 -22.74 -5.77
CA THR A 27 -1.36 -21.65 -6.74
C THR A 27 -2.67 -21.76 -7.54
N PHE A 28 -3.05 -22.98 -7.92
CA PHE A 28 -4.31 -23.23 -8.62
C PHE A 28 -5.53 -22.96 -7.73
N GLU A 29 -5.50 -23.42 -6.48
CA GLU A 29 -6.57 -23.16 -5.49
C GLU A 29 -6.70 -21.67 -5.17
N ALA A 30 -5.60 -20.94 -5.05
CA ALA A 30 -5.61 -19.50 -4.88
C ALA A 30 -6.27 -18.78 -6.08
N PHE A 31 -5.95 -19.19 -7.30
CA PHE A 31 -6.56 -18.64 -8.51
C PHE A 31 -8.05 -18.99 -8.63
N GLU A 32 -8.46 -20.21 -8.26
CA GLU A 32 -9.87 -20.61 -8.21
C GLU A 32 -10.64 -19.78 -7.18
N THR A 33 -10.08 -19.62 -5.98
CA THR A 33 -10.68 -18.85 -4.87
C THR A 33 -10.72 -17.35 -5.17
N PHE A 34 -9.78 -16.86 -5.97
CA PHE A 34 -9.79 -15.50 -6.47
C PHE A 34 -11.02 -15.24 -7.36
N LEU A 35 -11.31 -16.17 -8.29
CA LEU A 35 -12.41 -16.05 -9.25
C LEU A 35 -13.78 -16.50 -8.72
N PHE A 36 -13.81 -17.46 -7.77
CA PHE A 36 -15.03 -18.09 -7.29
C PHE A 36 -15.04 -18.24 -5.77
N VAL A 37 -16.23 -18.15 -5.17
CA VAL A 37 -16.41 -18.41 -3.74
C VAL A 37 -16.23 -19.91 -3.47
N PRO A 38 -15.54 -20.30 -2.38
CA PRO A 38 -15.42 -21.71 -2.00
C PRO A 38 -16.80 -22.35 -1.77
N ASN A 39 -17.04 -23.53 -2.36
CA ASN A 39 -18.30 -24.27 -2.15
C ASN A 39 -18.33 -25.05 -0.81
N ARG A 40 -17.38 -24.81 0.09
CA ARG A 40 -17.29 -25.48 1.39
C ARG A 40 -18.08 -24.69 2.43
N VAL A 41 -19.17 -25.27 2.92
CA VAL A 41 -19.95 -24.74 4.05
C VAL A 41 -19.61 -25.55 5.30
N THR A 42 -19.58 -24.89 6.46
CA THR A 42 -19.39 -25.59 7.75
C THR A 42 -20.63 -26.43 8.05
N THR A 43 -20.48 -27.76 8.03
CA THR A 43 -21.56 -28.72 8.27
C THR A 43 -21.68 -29.16 9.73
N GLN A 44 -20.60 -29.05 10.52
CA GLN A 44 -20.62 -29.29 11.96
C GLN A 44 -20.78 -27.98 12.76
N GLY A 45 -21.30 -28.09 13.99
CA GLY A 45 -21.52 -26.94 14.87
C GLY A 45 -20.22 -26.20 15.19
N SER A 46 -20.08 -24.98 14.69
CA SER A 46 -19.00 -24.06 15.07
C SER A 46 -19.50 -23.14 16.17
N HIS A 47 -18.66 -22.89 17.18
CA HIS A 47 -19.03 -22.09 18.36
C HIS A 47 -19.43 -20.65 18.00
N ILE A 48 -18.90 -20.09 16.91
CA ILE A 48 -19.27 -18.80 16.33
C ILE A 48 -19.39 -18.99 14.82
N ARG A 49 -20.50 -18.54 14.24
CA ARG A 49 -20.68 -18.41 12.79
C ARG A 49 -20.59 -16.93 12.46
N ASP A 50 -19.45 -16.51 11.92
CA ASP A 50 -19.26 -15.15 11.44
C ASP A 50 -19.40 -15.11 9.91
N ALA A 51 -19.97 -14.02 9.39
CA ALA A 51 -20.07 -13.74 7.97
C ALA A 51 -18.85 -12.99 7.43
N LEU A 52 -17.92 -12.59 8.31
CA LEU A 52 -16.67 -11.93 7.97
C LEU A 52 -15.59 -12.95 7.59
N ASP A 53 -15.45 -13.19 6.28
CA ASP A 53 -14.30 -13.91 5.73
C ASP A 53 -13.08 -12.98 5.60
N MET A 54 -11.86 -13.52 5.75
CA MET A 54 -10.61 -12.76 5.57
C MET A 54 -10.58 -11.99 4.24
N LYS A 55 -11.07 -12.61 3.17
CA LYS A 55 -11.21 -11.99 1.84
C LYS A 55 -12.05 -10.72 1.84
N ARG A 56 -13.20 -10.75 2.53
CA ARG A 56 -14.11 -9.60 2.65
C ARG A 56 -13.43 -8.48 3.43
N THR A 57 -12.81 -8.81 4.55
CA THR A 57 -12.08 -7.85 5.39
C THR A 57 -10.96 -7.17 4.59
N MET A 58 -10.13 -7.94 3.88
CA MET A 58 -9.03 -7.38 3.08
C MET A 58 -9.52 -6.54 1.90
N SER A 59 -10.58 -6.97 1.22
CA SER A 59 -11.18 -6.19 0.13
C SER A 59 -11.75 -4.85 0.63
N THR A 60 -12.40 -4.82 1.79
CA THR A 60 -12.89 -3.57 2.39
C THR A 60 -11.75 -2.62 2.74
N VAL A 61 -10.63 -3.14 3.23
CA VAL A 61 -9.43 -2.34 3.49
C VAL A 61 -8.87 -1.74 2.19
N ILE A 62 -8.81 -2.52 1.10
CA ILE A 62 -8.40 -2.00 -0.21
C ILE A 62 -9.33 -0.86 -0.65
N VAL A 63 -10.64 -1.04 -0.54
CA VAL A 63 -11.62 0.01 -0.88
C VAL A 63 -11.40 1.27 -0.05
N ALA A 64 -11.10 1.13 1.24
CA ALA A 64 -10.80 2.27 2.12
C ALA A 64 -9.50 3.01 1.72
N LEU A 65 -8.56 2.35 1.05
CA LEU A 65 -7.30 2.96 0.57
C LEU A 65 -7.46 3.68 -0.77
N ILE A 66 -8.47 3.34 -1.58
CA ILE A 66 -8.68 3.91 -2.93
C ILE A 66 -8.76 5.45 -2.92
N PRO A 67 -9.53 6.12 -2.02
CA PRO A 67 -9.59 7.58 -2.01
C PRO A 67 -8.22 8.24 -1.82
N ALA A 68 -7.42 7.74 -0.88
CA ALA A 68 -6.08 8.24 -0.62
C ALA A 68 -5.13 7.95 -1.79
N LEU A 69 -5.26 6.78 -2.43
CA LEU A 69 -4.47 6.42 -3.60
C LEU A 69 -4.75 7.34 -4.80
N LEU A 70 -6.02 7.57 -5.12
CA LEU A 70 -6.43 8.43 -6.24
C LEU A 70 -6.00 9.87 -6.02
N PHE A 71 -6.17 10.38 -4.80
CA PHE A 71 -5.66 11.69 -4.44
C PHE A 71 -4.14 11.74 -4.57
N GLY A 72 -3.43 10.71 -4.10
CA GLY A 72 -1.98 10.60 -4.21
C GLY A 72 -1.47 10.65 -5.64
N MET A 73 -2.15 9.96 -6.56
CA MET A 73 -1.86 10.01 -8.00
C MET A 73 -2.09 11.43 -8.55
N TRP A 74 -3.20 12.08 -8.21
CA TRP A 74 -3.44 13.46 -8.63
C TRP A 74 -2.39 14.43 -8.07
N ASN A 75 -2.11 14.38 -6.76
CA ASN A 75 -1.18 15.28 -6.08
C ASN A 75 0.25 15.10 -6.61
N THR A 76 0.67 13.87 -6.90
CA THR A 76 1.98 13.61 -7.52
C THR A 76 2.16 14.38 -8.82
N GLY A 77 1.13 14.43 -9.67
CA GLY A 77 1.17 15.23 -10.88
C GLY A 77 1.04 16.73 -10.61
N TYR A 78 0.17 17.12 -9.69
CA TYR A 78 0.01 18.52 -9.29
C TYR A 78 1.35 19.13 -8.85
N GLN A 79 2.09 18.46 -7.96
CA GLN A 79 3.41 18.90 -7.51
C GLN A 79 4.45 18.93 -8.64
N TYR A 80 4.38 17.99 -9.59
CA TYR A 80 5.27 17.97 -10.77
C TYR A 80 5.08 19.19 -11.66
N TYR A 81 3.83 19.56 -11.97
CA TYR A 81 3.52 20.71 -12.81
C TYR A 81 3.74 22.03 -12.07
N LEU A 82 3.42 22.08 -10.77
CA LEU A 82 3.71 23.22 -9.91
C LEU A 82 5.21 23.53 -9.85
N SER A 83 6.07 22.50 -9.74
CA SER A 83 7.53 22.69 -9.75
C SER A 83 8.11 23.26 -11.06
N ARG A 84 7.33 23.21 -12.14
CA ARG A 84 7.66 23.79 -13.46
C ARG A 84 6.93 25.10 -13.75
N GLY A 85 6.04 25.55 -12.86
CA GLY A 85 5.18 26.72 -13.08
C GLY A 85 4.22 26.56 -14.24
N ILE A 86 3.83 25.34 -14.57
CA ILE A 86 2.87 25.04 -15.63
C ILE A 86 1.52 24.77 -14.97
N GLU A 87 0.49 25.51 -15.37
CA GLU A 87 -0.90 25.18 -15.02
C GLU A 87 -1.41 24.05 -15.91
N ALA A 88 -1.49 22.84 -15.35
CA ALA A 88 -2.02 21.68 -16.03
C ALA A 88 -3.46 21.39 -15.60
N GLY A 89 -4.32 21.05 -16.56
CA GLY A 89 -5.68 20.60 -16.25
C GLY A 89 -5.69 19.32 -15.42
N PHE A 90 -6.79 19.09 -14.69
CA PHE A 90 -6.98 17.97 -13.76
C PHE A 90 -6.60 16.59 -14.35
N TRP A 91 -6.98 16.32 -15.59
CA TRP A 91 -6.69 15.04 -16.24
C TRP A 91 -5.21 14.86 -16.57
N ALA A 92 -4.51 15.94 -16.94
CA ALA A 92 -3.09 15.89 -17.24
C ALA A 92 -2.25 15.68 -15.96
N THR A 93 -2.62 16.31 -14.85
CA THR A 93 -1.98 16.08 -13.55
C THR A 93 -2.22 14.64 -13.09
N PHE A 94 -3.46 14.18 -13.10
CA PHE A 94 -3.80 12.82 -12.69
C PHE A 94 -3.08 11.76 -13.54
N TRP A 95 -3.10 11.90 -14.86
CA TRP A 95 -2.47 10.92 -15.76
C TRP A 95 -0.96 10.84 -15.56
N PHE A 96 -0.29 11.98 -15.38
CA PHE A 96 1.14 12.00 -15.10
C PHE A 96 1.47 11.24 -13.81
N GLY A 97 0.74 11.54 -12.72
CA GLY A 97 0.98 10.88 -11.45
C GLY A 97 0.60 9.40 -11.47
N PHE A 98 -0.48 9.03 -12.16
CA PHE A 98 -0.85 7.63 -12.40
C PHE A 98 0.29 6.85 -13.07
N LEU A 99 0.89 7.38 -14.14
CA LEU A 99 2.01 6.75 -14.84
C LEU A 99 3.27 6.62 -13.98
N LYS A 100 3.45 7.48 -12.96
CA LYS A 100 4.57 7.41 -12.02
C LYS A 100 4.33 6.43 -10.87
N VAL A 101 3.11 6.39 -10.34
CA VAL A 101 2.75 5.56 -9.20
C VAL A 101 2.51 4.10 -9.62
N LEU A 102 1.92 3.87 -10.80
CA LEU A 102 1.56 2.53 -11.27
C LEU A 102 2.76 1.55 -11.31
N PRO A 103 3.94 1.90 -11.85
CA PRO A 103 5.09 0.99 -11.85
C PRO A 103 5.55 0.58 -10.44
N ILE A 104 5.46 1.49 -9.46
CA ILE A 104 5.83 1.22 -8.06
C ILE A 104 4.88 0.17 -7.47
N ILE A 105 3.58 0.32 -7.72
CA ILE A 105 2.55 -0.64 -7.31
C ILE A 105 2.76 -2.00 -7.96
N VAL A 106 2.98 -2.02 -9.27
CA VAL A 106 3.19 -3.28 -10.02
C VAL A 106 4.41 -4.02 -9.49
N VAL A 107 5.53 -3.33 -9.25
CA VAL A 107 6.76 -3.96 -8.74
C VAL A 107 6.56 -4.53 -7.33
N SER A 108 5.92 -3.78 -6.44
CA SER A 108 5.56 -4.25 -5.09
C SER A 108 4.71 -5.52 -5.15
N TYR A 109 3.67 -5.53 -5.98
CA TYR A 109 2.81 -6.70 -6.14
C TYR A 109 3.52 -7.89 -6.75
N VAL A 110 4.23 -7.71 -7.86
CA VAL A 110 4.92 -8.79 -8.56
C VAL A 110 5.93 -9.45 -7.64
N VAL A 111 6.77 -8.67 -6.95
CA VAL A 111 7.83 -9.22 -6.11
C VAL A 111 7.27 -9.90 -4.87
N GLY A 112 6.37 -9.24 -4.16
CA GLY A 112 5.86 -9.79 -2.91
C GLY A 112 4.93 -10.98 -3.12
N LEU A 113 4.05 -10.96 -4.13
CA LEU A 113 3.24 -12.13 -4.47
C LEU A 113 4.11 -13.28 -4.99
N ALA A 114 5.14 -13.01 -5.80
CA ALA A 114 6.04 -14.06 -6.26
C ALA A 114 6.70 -14.79 -5.09
N ILE A 115 7.18 -14.05 -4.08
CA ILE A 115 7.77 -14.65 -2.87
C ILE A 115 6.71 -15.41 -2.07
N GLU A 116 5.52 -14.85 -1.87
CA GLU A 116 4.46 -15.52 -1.14
C GLU A 116 4.01 -16.82 -1.82
N PHE A 117 3.90 -16.84 -3.15
CA PHE A 117 3.60 -18.06 -3.90
C PHE A 117 4.68 -19.13 -3.69
N VAL A 118 5.96 -18.74 -3.70
CA VAL A 118 7.07 -19.66 -3.45
C VAL A 118 7.01 -20.23 -2.02
N PHE A 119 6.80 -19.39 -1.01
CA PHE A 119 6.72 -19.84 0.39
C PHE A 119 5.47 -20.69 0.65
N ALA A 120 4.32 -20.35 0.06
CA ALA A 120 3.10 -21.14 0.14
C ALA A 120 3.27 -22.52 -0.49
N GLN A 121 4.00 -22.63 -1.60
CA GLN A 121 4.34 -23.93 -2.20
C GLN A 121 5.28 -24.76 -1.31
N ILE A 122 6.30 -24.13 -0.71
CA ILE A 122 7.23 -24.82 0.20
C ILE A 122 6.51 -25.35 1.44
N ARG A 123 5.53 -24.60 1.96
CA ARG A 123 4.78 -24.95 3.18
C ARG A 123 3.49 -25.74 2.94
N GLY A 124 3.07 -25.88 1.69
CA GLY A 124 1.87 -26.63 1.32
C GLY A 124 0.55 -26.04 1.83
N HIS A 125 0.48 -24.71 2.05
CA HIS A 125 -0.75 -24.03 2.45
C HIS A 125 -1.31 -23.13 1.32
N GLU A 126 -2.59 -22.76 1.44
CA GLU A 126 -3.25 -21.82 0.53
C GLU A 126 -2.58 -20.42 0.60
N VAL A 127 -2.59 -19.68 -0.51
CA VAL A 127 -2.07 -18.31 -0.57
C VAL A 127 -3.11 -17.37 0.01
N ASN A 128 -2.70 -16.51 0.94
CA ASN A 128 -3.63 -15.63 1.64
C ASN A 128 -3.71 -14.25 0.95
N GLU A 129 -4.90 -13.66 0.92
CA GLU A 129 -5.14 -12.36 0.28
C GLU A 129 -4.58 -11.18 1.09
N GLY A 130 -4.04 -11.41 2.30
CA GLY A 130 -3.51 -10.36 3.17
C GLY A 130 -2.37 -9.55 2.55
N PHE A 131 -1.58 -10.12 1.62
CA PHE A 131 -0.58 -9.32 0.91
C PHE A 131 -1.18 -8.33 -0.08
N LEU A 132 -2.42 -8.51 -0.55
CA LEU A 132 -3.02 -7.54 -1.46
C LEU A 132 -3.09 -6.14 -0.84
N VAL A 133 -3.32 -6.07 0.47
CA VAL A 133 -3.28 -4.83 1.24
C VAL A 133 -1.85 -4.32 1.43
N THR A 134 -0.92 -5.19 1.85
CA THR A 134 0.48 -4.81 2.08
C THR A 134 1.16 -4.32 0.80
N GLY A 135 0.93 -5.02 -0.31
CA GLY A 135 1.46 -4.68 -1.63
C GLY A 135 0.99 -3.33 -2.15
N LEU A 136 -0.20 -2.85 -1.71
CA LEU A 136 -0.68 -1.50 -1.98
C LEU A 136 -0.09 -0.47 -1.02
N LEU A 137 -0.02 -0.81 0.28
CA LEU A 137 0.48 0.08 1.33
C LEU A 137 1.96 0.44 1.14
N ILE A 138 2.80 -0.52 0.70
CA ILE A 138 4.24 -0.27 0.46
C ILE A 138 4.45 0.93 -0.49
N PRO A 139 3.93 0.94 -1.73
CA PRO A 139 3.99 2.10 -2.62
C PRO A 139 3.43 3.38 -2.00
N MET A 140 2.31 3.29 -1.27
CA MET A 140 1.64 4.47 -0.70
C MET A 140 2.49 5.17 0.37
N ILE A 141 3.37 4.44 1.04
CA ILE A 141 4.30 5.00 2.03
C ILE A 141 5.70 5.21 1.46
N MET A 142 5.89 5.24 0.13
CA MET A 142 7.18 5.50 -0.48
C MET A 142 7.19 6.84 -1.23
N PRO A 143 8.37 7.46 -1.41
CA PRO A 143 8.52 8.64 -2.27
C PRO A 143 8.30 8.28 -3.74
N VAL A 144 7.83 9.24 -4.54
CA VAL A 144 7.53 9.03 -5.96
C VAL A 144 8.80 8.78 -6.80
N ASN A 145 9.93 9.38 -6.41
CA ASN A 145 11.18 9.27 -7.17
C ASN A 145 11.99 8.01 -6.85
N ILE A 146 11.49 7.12 -5.99
CA ILE A 146 12.25 5.95 -5.59
C ILE A 146 12.51 5.02 -6.80
N PRO A 147 13.76 4.57 -7.00
CA PRO A 147 14.06 3.59 -8.04
C PRO A 147 13.27 2.29 -7.84
N LEU A 148 12.69 1.76 -8.93
CA LEU A 148 11.83 0.57 -8.89
C LEU A 148 12.53 -0.66 -8.28
N TRP A 149 13.84 -0.83 -8.53
CA TRP A 149 14.60 -1.94 -7.97
C TRP A 149 14.73 -1.86 -6.45
N MET A 150 14.77 -0.65 -5.86
CA MET A 150 14.82 -0.51 -4.39
C MET A 150 13.50 -0.94 -3.77
N VAL A 151 12.38 -0.63 -4.43
CA VAL A 151 11.06 -1.09 -4.01
C VAL A 151 10.98 -2.61 -4.10
N ALA A 152 11.53 -3.21 -5.15
CA ALA A 152 11.63 -4.66 -5.27
C ALA A 152 12.41 -5.28 -4.10
N VAL A 153 13.63 -4.81 -3.84
CA VAL A 153 14.49 -5.35 -2.77
C VAL A 153 13.85 -5.15 -1.38
N ALA A 154 13.28 -3.98 -1.12
CA ALA A 154 12.62 -3.69 0.15
C ALA A 154 11.36 -4.54 0.37
N THR A 155 10.56 -4.72 -0.68
CA THR A 155 9.38 -5.61 -0.63
C THR A 155 9.82 -7.05 -0.38
N ALA A 156 10.87 -7.51 -1.07
CA ALA A 156 11.41 -8.85 -0.85
C ALA A 156 11.90 -9.05 0.58
N PHE A 157 12.68 -8.12 1.10
CA PHE A 157 13.16 -8.15 2.48
C PHE A 157 12.01 -8.19 3.48
N ALA A 158 11.02 -7.31 3.33
CA ALA A 158 9.89 -7.24 4.24
C ALA A 158 9.01 -8.49 4.19
N VAL A 159 8.72 -9.03 3.00
CA VAL A 159 7.91 -10.24 2.88
C VAL A 159 8.65 -11.44 3.46
N ILE A 160 9.93 -11.63 3.17
CA ILE A 160 10.69 -12.77 3.68
C ILE A 160 10.86 -12.69 5.20
N ILE A 161 11.30 -11.54 5.72
CA ILE A 161 11.73 -11.41 7.12
C ILE A 161 10.57 -11.01 8.05
N ALA A 162 9.70 -10.08 7.65
CA ALA A 162 8.65 -9.58 8.53
C ALA A 162 7.35 -10.37 8.45
N LYS A 163 7.12 -11.09 7.35
CA LYS A 163 5.89 -11.86 7.13
C LYS A 163 6.14 -13.36 7.13
N GLU A 164 6.91 -13.87 6.16
CA GLU A 164 7.04 -15.32 5.95
C GLU A 164 7.84 -16.02 7.06
N ALA A 165 8.89 -15.38 7.59
CA ALA A 165 9.68 -15.91 8.70
C ALA A 165 8.84 -16.21 9.95
N PHE A 166 7.75 -15.47 10.17
CA PHE A 166 6.86 -15.63 11.33
C PHE A 166 5.64 -16.53 11.09
N GLY A 167 5.53 -17.16 9.92
CA GLY A 167 4.41 -18.05 9.61
C GLY A 167 3.44 -17.54 8.57
N GLY A 168 3.64 -16.33 8.03
CA GLY A 168 2.78 -15.73 7.00
C GLY A 168 1.63 -14.91 7.58
N THR A 169 0.60 -14.67 6.76
CA THR A 169 -0.50 -13.74 7.07
C THR A 169 -1.23 -14.10 8.37
N GLY A 170 -1.32 -13.14 9.29
CA GLY A 170 -1.98 -13.29 10.60
C GLY A 170 -1.02 -13.55 11.76
N MET A 171 0.23 -13.93 11.48
CA MET A 171 1.28 -14.19 12.49
C MET A 171 2.38 -13.11 12.50
N ASN A 172 2.18 -12.03 11.75
CA ASN A 172 3.18 -10.97 11.60
C ASN A 172 3.32 -10.17 12.90
N VAL A 173 4.48 -10.24 13.55
CA VAL A 173 4.80 -9.45 14.75
C VAL A 173 4.86 -7.95 14.42
N PHE A 174 5.40 -7.63 13.24
CA PHE A 174 5.52 -6.26 12.74
C PHE A 174 4.67 -6.05 11.49
N ASN A 175 4.29 -4.81 11.21
CA ASN A 175 3.64 -4.47 9.95
C ASN A 175 4.65 -4.59 8.79
N PRO A 176 4.48 -5.51 7.83
CA PRO A 176 5.47 -5.74 6.77
C PRO A 176 5.66 -4.51 5.87
N ALA A 177 4.61 -3.71 5.62
CA ALA A 177 4.76 -2.48 4.84
C ALA A 177 5.69 -1.48 5.55
N LEU A 178 5.52 -1.30 6.86
CA LEU A 178 6.40 -0.43 7.65
C LEU A 178 7.83 -0.97 7.71
N VAL A 179 8.02 -2.29 7.75
CA VAL A 179 9.37 -2.90 7.67
C VAL A 179 10.02 -2.61 6.32
N ALA A 180 9.28 -2.66 5.20
CA ALA A 180 9.81 -2.28 3.89
C ALA A 180 10.28 -0.82 3.89
N ARG A 181 9.49 0.09 4.48
CA ARG A 181 9.87 1.51 4.62
C ARG A 181 11.09 1.69 5.53
N ALA A 182 11.13 1.00 6.67
CA ALA A 182 12.27 1.05 7.59
C ALA A 182 13.56 0.54 6.93
N PHE A 183 13.48 -0.54 6.14
CA PHE A 183 14.61 -1.07 5.39
C PHE A 183 15.19 -0.02 4.43
N ILE A 184 14.36 0.64 3.62
CA ILE A 184 14.82 1.70 2.72
C ILE A 184 15.35 2.89 3.50
N PHE A 185 14.70 3.26 4.60
CA PHE A 185 15.13 4.37 5.46
C PHE A 185 16.56 4.21 5.96
N PHE A 186 16.95 3.01 6.40
CA PHE A 186 18.30 2.76 6.90
C PHE A 186 19.30 2.38 5.79
N ALA A 187 18.88 1.63 4.77
CA ALA A 187 19.78 1.16 3.72
C ALA A 187 20.06 2.23 2.64
N TYR A 188 19.06 3.06 2.32
CA TYR A 188 19.11 4.04 1.23
C TYR A 188 18.54 5.40 1.64
N PRO A 189 19.09 6.05 2.68
CA PRO A 189 18.53 7.29 3.23
C PRO A 189 18.38 8.38 2.18
N ALA A 190 19.35 8.55 1.27
CA ALA A 190 19.32 9.60 0.24
C ALA A 190 18.12 9.54 -0.72
N GLN A 191 17.40 8.42 -0.80
CA GLN A 191 16.23 8.26 -1.68
C GLN A 191 14.89 8.48 -0.97
N ILE A 192 14.89 8.47 0.36
CA ILE A 192 13.69 8.62 1.20
C ILE A 192 13.77 9.83 2.13
N THR A 193 14.96 10.41 2.29
CA THR A 193 15.19 11.67 2.98
C THR A 193 15.58 12.76 1.98
N GLY A 194 15.27 14.01 2.32
CA GLY A 194 15.59 15.17 1.51
C GLY A 194 14.45 15.67 0.61
N GLU A 195 14.62 16.90 0.13
CA GLU A 195 13.61 17.69 -0.58
C GLU A 195 13.31 17.15 -1.99
N LYS A 196 14.27 16.43 -2.60
CA LYS A 196 14.14 15.95 -3.98
C LYS A 196 13.43 14.60 -4.09
N ALA A 197 13.18 13.90 -2.98
CA ALA A 197 12.57 12.58 -2.99
C ALA A 197 11.06 12.62 -3.31
N TRP A 198 10.39 13.71 -2.91
CA TRP A 198 8.93 13.80 -2.84
C TRP A 198 8.25 14.39 -4.08
N VAL A 199 8.99 15.18 -4.90
CA VAL A 199 8.45 15.81 -6.11
C VAL A 199 9.04 15.17 -7.35
N ALA A 200 8.18 14.63 -8.22
CA ALA A 200 8.63 13.92 -9.41
C ALA A 200 9.53 14.78 -10.32
N GLY A 201 10.65 14.23 -10.78
CA GLY A 201 11.49 14.88 -11.80
C GLY A 201 12.41 16.00 -11.31
N LEU A 202 12.43 16.33 -10.01
CA LEU A 202 13.37 17.32 -9.43
C LEU A 202 14.86 16.91 -9.59
N ASN A 203 15.12 15.62 -9.79
CA ASN A 203 16.47 15.06 -9.97
C ASN A 203 17.02 15.19 -11.40
N ARG A 204 16.19 15.55 -12.39
CA ARG A 204 16.46 15.21 -13.80
C ARG A 204 16.37 16.33 -14.82
N HIS A 205 16.02 17.58 -14.48
CA HIS A 205 16.29 18.86 -15.19
C HIS A 205 15.31 19.94 -14.70
N ALA A 206 15.83 21.17 -14.56
CA ALA A 206 15.14 22.46 -14.34
C ALA A 206 13.76 22.40 -13.67
N ALA A 207 13.75 22.25 -12.35
CA ALA A 207 12.73 22.93 -11.57
C ALA A 207 12.98 24.45 -11.72
N ILE A 208 11.96 25.28 -11.62
CA ILE A 208 12.16 26.74 -11.54
C ILE A 208 13.20 27.01 -10.45
N GLU A 209 14.17 27.89 -10.72
CA GLU A 209 15.15 28.31 -9.71
C GLU A 209 14.38 28.76 -8.44
N GLY A 210 14.45 27.97 -7.37
CA GLY A 210 13.72 28.22 -6.12
C GLY A 210 12.56 27.27 -5.80
N SER A 211 12.16 26.35 -6.68
CA SER A 211 11.19 25.31 -6.32
C SER A 211 11.86 24.21 -5.49
N SER A 212 11.71 24.30 -4.18
CA SER A 212 12.14 23.29 -3.22
C SER A 212 11.02 22.28 -2.99
N GLY A 213 11.35 20.98 -3.02
CA GLY A 213 10.43 19.91 -2.61
C GLY A 213 10.48 19.62 -1.10
N ALA A 214 10.90 20.60 -0.29
CA ALA A 214 10.91 20.49 1.15
C ALA A 214 9.52 20.14 1.68
N THR A 215 9.47 19.21 2.63
CA THR A 215 8.21 18.91 3.30
C THR A 215 7.93 20.02 4.31
N PRO A 216 6.65 20.30 4.62
CA PRO A 216 6.30 21.29 5.64
C PRO A 216 7.02 21.03 6.97
N LEU A 217 7.23 19.74 7.30
CA LEU A 217 7.95 19.33 8.50
C LEU A 217 9.44 19.68 8.46
N SER A 218 10.12 19.52 7.31
CA SER A 218 11.54 19.91 7.20
C SER A 218 11.73 21.43 7.25
N GLN A 219 10.75 22.19 6.75
CA GLN A 219 10.75 23.66 6.83
C GLN A 219 10.51 24.14 8.27
N ALA A 220 9.57 23.51 8.99
CA ALA A 220 9.33 23.79 10.41
C ALA A 220 10.58 23.49 11.26
N ALA A 221 11.24 22.36 11.02
CA ALA A 221 12.49 22.00 11.68
C ALA A 221 13.64 22.98 11.36
N SER A 222 13.59 23.64 10.20
CA SER A 222 14.57 24.66 9.77
C SER A 222 14.16 26.09 10.18
N PHE A 223 13.17 26.24 11.06
CA PHE A 223 12.64 27.53 11.54
C PHE A 223 12.18 28.49 10.44
N SER A 224 11.87 27.98 9.24
CA SER A 224 11.41 28.78 8.10
C SER A 224 9.88 28.88 8.11
N LEU A 225 9.33 29.55 9.13
CA LEU A 225 7.88 29.60 9.38
C LEU A 225 7.09 30.29 8.25
N ASP A 226 7.72 31.22 7.53
CA ASP A 226 7.09 31.95 6.41
C ASP A 226 6.80 31.06 5.19
N LYS A 227 7.44 29.89 5.10
CA LYS A 227 7.29 28.93 4.00
C LYS A 227 6.35 27.77 4.32
N ILE A 228 5.83 27.70 5.54
CA ILE A 228 4.91 26.63 5.95
C ILE A 228 3.56 26.85 5.23
N PRO A 229 3.04 25.85 4.50
CA PRO A 229 1.75 25.95 3.83
C PRO A 229 0.60 26.22 4.80
N SER A 230 -0.48 26.80 4.29
CA SER A 230 -1.65 27.10 5.11
C SER A 230 -2.28 25.81 5.68
N LEU A 231 -3.03 25.94 6.79
CA LEU A 231 -3.74 24.79 7.39
C LEU A 231 -4.69 24.11 6.39
N ASN A 232 -5.28 24.89 5.48
CA ASN A 232 -6.15 24.37 4.43
C ASN A 232 -5.34 23.53 3.43
N ASP A 233 -4.16 23.99 3.01
CA ASP A 233 -3.29 23.24 2.11
C ASP A 233 -2.78 21.95 2.76
N LEU A 234 -2.47 21.99 4.06
CA LEU A 234 -2.11 20.82 4.87
C LEU A 234 -3.28 19.83 5.06
N PHE A 235 -4.52 20.33 5.08
CA PHE A 235 -5.71 19.49 5.28
C PHE A 235 -6.15 18.81 3.98
N TYR A 236 -6.23 19.59 2.89
CA TYR A 236 -6.58 19.07 1.57
C TYR A 236 -5.44 18.27 0.95
N GLY A 237 -4.19 18.55 1.31
CA GLY A 237 -3.02 17.78 0.91
C GLY A 237 -2.28 18.32 -0.31
N LEU A 238 -2.28 19.64 -0.49
CA LEU A 238 -1.56 20.34 -1.55
C LEU A 238 -0.07 20.48 -1.25
N ILE A 239 0.52 19.48 -0.60
CA ILE A 239 1.90 19.46 -0.11
C ILE A 239 2.68 18.29 -0.74
N PRO A 240 4.01 18.39 -0.86
CA PRO A 240 4.86 17.26 -1.20
C PRO A 240 4.94 16.25 -0.03
N GLY A 241 4.87 14.95 -0.34
CA GLY A 241 4.93 13.89 0.66
C GLY A 241 4.80 12.48 0.07
N SER A 242 4.63 11.48 0.94
CA SER A 242 4.38 10.09 0.52
C SER A 242 3.07 10.00 -0.27
N ILE A 243 2.99 9.13 -1.27
CA ILE A 243 1.85 9.05 -2.21
C ILE A 243 0.50 8.94 -1.47
N GLY A 244 0.39 8.15 -0.42
CA GLY A 244 -0.86 7.93 0.32
C GLY A 244 -1.07 8.80 1.55
N GLU A 245 -0.13 9.69 1.89
CA GLU A 245 -0.14 10.46 3.15
C GLU A 245 -0.67 11.89 2.98
N THR A 246 -0.64 12.42 1.75
CA THR A 246 -0.73 13.86 1.54
C THR A 246 -2.07 14.46 1.91
N SER A 247 -3.20 13.79 1.63
CA SER A 247 -4.55 14.32 1.95
C SER A 247 -5.12 13.71 3.21
N LYS A 248 -5.27 14.54 4.25
CA LYS A 248 -5.94 14.16 5.51
C LYS A 248 -7.40 13.82 5.25
N LEU A 249 -8.08 14.60 4.41
CA LEU A 249 -9.49 14.36 4.06
C LEU A 249 -9.68 12.97 3.43
N ALA A 250 -8.84 12.59 2.45
CA ALA A 250 -8.95 11.28 1.80
C ALA A 250 -8.68 10.12 2.78
N ILE A 251 -7.69 10.29 3.68
CA ILE A 251 -7.39 9.31 4.73
C ILE A 251 -8.55 9.19 5.72
N LEU A 252 -9.19 10.31 6.09
CA LEU A 252 -10.35 10.31 7.00
C LEU A 252 -11.56 9.62 6.39
N ILE A 253 -11.79 9.76 5.07
CA ILE A 253 -12.83 8.98 4.37
C ILE A 253 -12.53 7.48 4.48
N GLY A 254 -11.27 7.06 4.24
CA GLY A 254 -10.85 5.68 4.43
C GLY A 254 -11.04 5.19 5.87
N ALA A 255 -10.66 6.02 6.85
CA ALA A 255 -10.84 5.72 8.27
C ALA A 255 -12.34 5.57 8.63
N ALA A 256 -13.20 6.44 8.11
CA ALA A 256 -14.64 6.34 8.32
C ALA A 256 -15.21 5.04 7.76
N ILE A 257 -14.80 4.63 6.54
CA ILE A 257 -15.20 3.34 5.96
C ILE A 257 -14.79 2.17 6.87
N LEU A 258 -13.56 2.18 7.39
CA LEU A 258 -13.08 1.11 8.27
C LEU A 258 -13.80 1.06 9.62
N ILE A 259 -14.14 2.23 10.19
CA ILE A 259 -14.87 2.32 11.47
C ILE A 259 -16.33 1.88 11.30
N ILE A 260 -17.01 2.35 10.25
CA ILE A 260 -18.41 1.99 9.96
C ILE A 260 -18.55 0.49 9.70
N THR A 261 -17.58 -0.11 9.02
CA THR A 261 -17.57 -1.56 8.75
C THR A 261 -17.10 -2.41 9.92
N GLY A 262 -16.67 -1.80 11.04
CA GLY A 262 -16.23 -2.51 12.24
C GLY A 262 -14.85 -3.18 12.13
N ILE A 263 -14.12 -2.95 11.04
CA ILE A 263 -12.78 -3.51 10.81
C ILE A 263 -11.71 -2.67 11.55
N GLY A 264 -11.89 -1.35 11.55
CA GLY A 264 -10.98 -0.40 12.19
C GLY A 264 -11.38 -0.06 13.62
N SER A 265 -10.41 -0.03 14.54
CA SER A 265 -10.64 0.40 15.92
C SER A 265 -10.48 1.91 16.06
N TRP A 266 -11.59 2.64 16.26
CA TRP A 266 -11.57 4.07 16.54
C TRP A 266 -10.78 4.43 17.82
N LYS A 267 -10.74 3.51 18.80
CA LYS A 267 -10.01 3.69 20.05
C LYS A 267 -8.50 3.84 19.82
N ILE A 268 -7.93 3.03 18.92
CA ILE A 268 -6.51 3.07 18.57
C ILE A 268 -6.17 4.35 17.81
N MET A 269 -7.04 4.75 16.88
CA MET A 269 -6.84 5.98 16.11
C MET A 269 -6.88 7.22 17.01
N LEU A 270 -7.88 7.29 17.90
CA LEU A 270 -8.03 8.41 18.84
C LEU A 270 -6.90 8.46 19.86
N SER A 271 -6.48 7.31 20.42
CA SER A 271 -5.39 7.27 21.40
C SER A 271 -4.06 7.73 20.81
N ALA A 272 -3.76 7.35 19.56
CA ALA A 272 -2.58 7.82 18.84
C ALA A 272 -2.61 9.34 18.63
N LEU A 273 -3.77 9.91 18.26
CA LEU A 273 -3.92 11.35 18.07
C LEU A 273 -3.76 12.12 19.40
N ILE A 274 -4.42 11.67 20.46
CA ILE A 274 -4.33 12.30 21.79
C ILE A 274 -2.89 12.20 22.32
N GLY A 275 -2.23 11.06 22.16
CA GLY A 275 -0.83 10.88 22.57
C GLY A 275 0.11 11.82 21.80
N GLY A 276 -0.08 11.94 20.48
CA GLY A 276 0.71 12.85 19.65
C GLY A 276 0.51 14.33 20.01
N LEU A 277 -0.74 14.76 20.21
CA LEU A 277 -1.07 16.12 20.65
C LEU A 277 -0.53 16.40 22.06
N GLY A 278 -0.68 15.44 22.98
CA GLY A 278 -0.22 15.57 24.36
C GLY A 278 1.29 15.78 24.43
N ILE A 279 2.07 14.98 23.70
CA ILE A 279 3.52 15.20 23.59
C ILE A 279 3.83 16.51 22.86
N GLY A 280 3.09 16.84 21.79
CA GLY A 280 3.27 18.07 21.04
C GLY A 280 3.01 19.36 21.84
N PHE A 281 2.21 19.31 22.91
CA PHE A 281 2.02 20.45 23.82
C PHE A 281 3.11 20.56 24.90
N LEU A 282 3.86 19.48 25.16
CA LEU A 282 4.92 19.47 26.16
C LEU A 282 6.24 20.05 25.64
N PHE A 283 6.45 20.04 24.33
CA PHE A 283 7.63 20.57 23.64
C PHE A 283 7.30 21.87 22.92
#